data_AF-A0A1X2IGC5-F1
#
_entry.id   AF-A0A1X2IGC5-F1
#
_cell.length_a   1.000
_cell.length_b   1.000
_cell.length_c   1.000
_cell.angle_alpha   90.00
_cell.angle_beta   90.00
_cell.angle_gamma   90.00
#
_symmetry.space_group_name_H-M   'P 1'
#
loop_
_entity.id
_entity.type
_entity.pdbx_description
1 polymer ?
#
loop_
_entity_poly.entity_id
_entity_poly.type
_entity_poly.pdbx_seq_one_letter_code
_entity_poly.pdbx_strand_id
1 'polypeptide(L)'
;MYLLDVLVLCLQSLENPTIRSECLKLVSIGIWQTLSHESKRENIFNEYPPLRKLWNTTIKSTTLQKIYQITAENDVDEDLILYCERFLEFLIDLEAQLPTRRFFNTLLNDHQTVVLCHLAPFICRKEKDVDLIKQLLETLAFYAKFEINDQTGLALTDLDMTEQRSAQLIQLQHIVFQKYKNTFPDFPLANLVEAIHSGMNHGLTMVVGPPRSEFLQANAGMTYDYQFIDVGPDHGQGESEPVPYFYQNLGEAEYVVALSIYLLNRTFYYHWCEQKRSAIFVMFGLIVVMSCARFGLYVFGCRRLFGNCYELKPVFDQLLARPDKLCLHHSEAYPTQRLLNVHDGATEMDHVEEMGNVVFKLSQEQVNEDLVKQQIQDETQEQSDQRYDGRRSRIQQY
;
A
#
# COMPACT_ATOMS: atom_id res chain seq x y z
N MET A 1 -21.36 -34.20 14.30
CA MET A 1 -20.19 -33.83 15.10
C MET A 1 -18.99 -34.72 14.77
N TYR A 2 -19.04 -36.03 15.04
CA TYR A 2 -17.92 -36.97 14.83
C TYR A 2 -17.20 -36.94 13.47
N LEU A 3 -17.93 -36.67 12.37
CA LEU A 3 -17.30 -36.55 11.05
C LEU A 3 -16.38 -35.33 10.95
N LEU A 4 -16.76 -34.19 11.53
CA LEU A 4 -15.92 -32.99 11.58
C LEU A 4 -14.68 -33.24 12.43
N ASP A 5 -14.83 -33.89 13.58
CA ASP A 5 -13.70 -34.21 14.46
C ASP A 5 -12.68 -35.11 13.75
N VAL A 6 -13.16 -36.11 12.99
CA VAL A 6 -12.28 -36.94 12.14
C VAL A 6 -11.57 -36.12 11.07
N LEU A 7 -12.27 -35.19 10.40
CA LEU A 7 -11.66 -34.33 9.38
C LEU A 7 -10.61 -33.38 9.96
N VAL A 8 -10.88 -32.78 11.12
CA VAL A 8 -9.92 -31.95 11.87
C VAL A 8 -8.66 -32.75 12.20
N LEU A 9 -8.82 -33.96 12.78
CA LEU A 9 -7.69 -34.84 13.09
C LEU A 9 -6.89 -35.25 11.83
N CYS A 10 -7.57 -35.48 10.71
CA CYS A 10 -6.92 -35.76 9.44
C CYS A 10 -6.08 -34.56 8.93
N LEU A 11 -6.59 -33.33 9.05
CA LEU A 11 -5.85 -32.12 8.69
C LEU A 11 -4.69 -31.82 9.65
N GLN A 12 -4.82 -32.15 10.93
CA GLN A 12 -3.72 -32.02 11.89
C GLN A 12 -2.63 -33.09 11.68
N SER A 13 -2.92 -34.13 10.88
CA SER A 13 -2.02 -35.27 10.62
C SER A 13 -1.49 -35.31 9.18
N LEU A 14 -1.37 -34.17 8.48
CA LEU A 14 -0.84 -34.13 7.10
C LEU A 14 0.63 -34.56 6.96
N GLU A 15 1.34 -34.77 8.07
CA GLU A 15 2.66 -35.40 8.05
C GLU A 15 2.60 -36.85 7.53
N ASN A 16 1.48 -37.55 7.76
CA ASN A 16 1.29 -38.90 7.28
C ASN A 16 0.99 -38.89 5.76
N PRO A 17 1.81 -39.53 4.92
CA PRO A 17 1.68 -39.45 3.47
C PRO A 17 0.35 -40.01 2.94
N THR A 18 -0.22 -41.03 3.58
CA THR A 18 -1.49 -41.66 3.20
C THR A 18 -2.67 -40.74 3.50
N ILE A 19 -2.65 -40.08 4.67
CA ILE A 19 -3.70 -39.13 5.05
C ILE A 19 -3.59 -37.88 4.16
N ARG A 20 -2.38 -37.39 3.94
CA ARG A 20 -2.10 -36.24 3.09
C ARG A 20 -2.58 -36.43 1.65
N SER A 21 -2.35 -37.60 1.05
CA SER A 21 -2.79 -37.84 -0.34
C SER A 21 -4.30 -37.80 -0.50
N GLU A 22 -5.06 -38.23 0.51
CA GLU A 22 -6.52 -38.17 0.46
C GLU A 22 -7.06 -36.78 0.84
N CYS A 23 -6.49 -36.15 1.86
CA CYS A 23 -6.92 -34.81 2.31
C CYS A 23 -6.67 -33.73 1.25
N LEU A 24 -5.51 -33.74 0.59
CA LEU A 24 -5.19 -32.73 -0.43
C LEU A 24 -6.06 -32.86 -1.69
N LYS A 25 -6.70 -34.01 -1.94
CA LYS A 25 -7.70 -34.13 -3.02
C LYS A 25 -8.92 -33.27 -2.71
N LEU A 26 -9.32 -33.19 -1.44
CA LEU A 26 -10.48 -32.42 -0.97
C LEU A 26 -10.26 -30.91 -1.10
N VAL A 27 -9.01 -30.45 -0.95
CA VAL A 27 -8.64 -29.02 -0.99
C VAL A 27 -7.83 -28.68 -2.25
N SER A 28 -7.96 -29.49 -3.29
CA SER A 28 -7.32 -29.23 -4.58
C SER A 28 -7.97 -28.07 -5.31
N ILE A 29 -7.36 -27.59 -6.40
CA ILE A 29 -7.93 -26.56 -7.28
C ILE A 29 -9.36 -26.87 -7.75
N GLY A 30 -9.79 -28.14 -7.68
CA GLY A 30 -11.19 -28.53 -7.92
C GLY A 30 -12.19 -27.80 -7.04
N ILE A 31 -11.82 -27.32 -5.84
CA ILE A 31 -12.76 -26.59 -4.96
C ILE A 31 -13.23 -25.26 -5.52
N TRP A 32 -12.47 -24.64 -6.44
CA TRP A 32 -12.88 -23.40 -7.10
C TRP A 32 -14.15 -23.55 -7.95
N GLN A 33 -14.63 -24.79 -8.14
CA GLN A 33 -15.95 -25.15 -8.64
C GLN A 33 -17.12 -24.51 -7.89
N THR A 34 -16.85 -24.04 -6.69
CA THR A 34 -17.84 -23.46 -5.78
C THR A 34 -17.74 -21.94 -5.69
N LEU A 35 -16.79 -21.29 -6.38
CA LEU A 35 -16.70 -19.83 -6.42
C LEU A 35 -17.98 -19.21 -7.01
N SER A 36 -18.46 -18.17 -6.33
CA SER A 36 -19.75 -17.51 -6.53
C SER A 36 -19.79 -16.66 -7.81
N HIS A 37 -18.63 -16.12 -8.24
CA HIS A 37 -18.53 -15.21 -9.38
C HIS A 37 -17.81 -15.80 -10.60
N GLU A 38 -18.54 -15.88 -11.71
CA GLU A 38 -18.10 -16.35 -13.03
C GLU A 38 -16.89 -15.58 -13.59
N SER A 39 -16.79 -14.28 -13.33
CA SER A 39 -15.73 -13.38 -13.83
C SER A 39 -14.38 -13.51 -13.09
N LYS A 40 -14.37 -13.76 -11.78
CA LYS A 40 -13.12 -14.06 -11.05
C LYS A 40 -12.55 -15.41 -11.46
N ARG A 41 -13.44 -16.39 -11.62
CA ARG A 41 -13.11 -17.72 -12.13
C ARG A 41 -12.50 -17.64 -13.54
N GLU A 42 -13.05 -16.81 -14.42
CA GLU A 42 -12.50 -16.58 -15.76
C GLU A 42 -11.13 -15.90 -15.75
N ASN A 43 -10.91 -14.91 -14.88
CA ASN A 43 -9.59 -14.29 -14.73
C ASN A 43 -8.52 -15.30 -14.28
N ILE A 44 -8.85 -16.18 -13.34
CA ILE A 44 -7.91 -17.20 -12.86
C ILE A 44 -7.72 -18.34 -13.89
N PHE A 45 -8.76 -18.68 -14.66
CA PHE A 45 -8.63 -19.60 -15.80
C PHE A 45 -7.83 -19.02 -16.97
N ASN A 46 -7.86 -17.70 -17.16
CA ASN A 46 -7.02 -17.01 -18.13
C ASN A 46 -5.54 -16.98 -17.68
N GLU A 47 -5.31 -16.92 -16.37
CA GLU A 47 -3.98 -17.00 -15.77
C GLU A 47 -3.40 -18.43 -15.85
N TYR A 48 -4.23 -19.48 -15.73
CA TYR A 48 -3.81 -20.89 -15.84
C TYR A 48 -4.81 -21.79 -16.63
N PRO A 49 -4.64 -21.94 -17.96
CA PRO A 49 -5.60 -22.62 -18.86
C PRO A 49 -5.93 -24.11 -18.63
N PRO A 50 -5.05 -24.98 -18.08
CA PRO A 50 -5.35 -26.41 -17.91
C PRO A 50 -6.53 -26.72 -16.97
N LEU A 51 -6.92 -25.76 -16.12
CA LEU A 51 -7.86 -25.91 -15.02
C LEU A 51 -9.33 -26.03 -15.47
N ARG A 52 -9.63 -25.63 -16.70
CA ARG A 52 -10.98 -25.62 -17.28
C ARG A 52 -11.61 -27.02 -17.40
N LYS A 53 -10.79 -28.09 -17.48
CA LYS A 53 -11.27 -29.46 -17.69
C LYS A 53 -11.82 -30.17 -16.44
N LEU A 54 -11.60 -29.62 -15.23
CA LEU A 54 -11.89 -30.33 -13.97
C LEU A 54 -13.25 -29.99 -13.33
N TRP A 55 -14.01 -29.02 -13.87
CA TRP A 55 -15.04 -28.15 -13.25
C TRP A 55 -16.40 -28.73 -12.74
N ASN A 56 -16.76 -30.01 -12.88
CA ASN A 56 -18.19 -30.41 -12.83
C ASN A 56 -18.86 -30.84 -11.49
N THR A 57 -18.42 -30.43 -10.28
CA THR A 57 -19.10 -30.84 -9.01
C THR A 57 -19.08 -29.77 -7.90
N THR A 58 -20.24 -29.21 -7.53
CA THR A 58 -20.37 -28.03 -6.64
C THR A 58 -20.95 -28.38 -5.25
N ILE A 59 -20.24 -28.02 -4.17
CA ILE A 59 -20.73 -27.94 -2.78
C ILE A 59 -21.52 -26.63 -2.60
N LYS A 60 -22.79 -26.70 -2.17
CA LYS A 60 -23.65 -25.51 -1.89
C LYS A 60 -23.94 -25.36 -0.39
N SER A 61 -23.62 -24.19 0.18
CA SER A 61 -24.48 -23.32 1.01
C SER A 61 -25.19 -23.83 2.31
N THR A 62 -24.91 -25.00 2.88
CA THR A 62 -25.68 -25.49 4.06
C THR A 62 -25.13 -25.10 5.44
N THR A 63 -23.84 -24.75 5.56
CA THR A 63 -23.20 -24.65 6.89
C THR A 63 -23.27 -23.27 7.53
N LEU A 64 -23.14 -22.18 6.75
CA LEU A 64 -23.28 -20.80 7.27
C LEU A 64 -24.68 -20.50 7.81
N GLN A 65 -25.71 -21.15 7.25
CA GLN A 65 -27.09 -21.01 7.73
C GLN A 65 -27.24 -21.48 9.18
N LYS A 66 -26.43 -22.46 9.62
CA LYS A 66 -26.46 -22.96 11.01
C LYS A 66 -25.87 -21.96 12.00
N ILE A 67 -24.82 -21.22 11.62
CA ILE A 67 -24.24 -20.17 12.47
C ILE A 67 -25.27 -19.06 12.74
N TYR A 68 -26.11 -18.73 11.74
CA TYR A 68 -27.17 -17.74 11.87
C TYR A 68 -28.37 -18.21 12.70
N GLN A 69 -28.46 -19.50 13.05
CA GLN A 69 -29.48 -20.03 13.97
C GLN A 69 -29.15 -19.74 15.44
N ILE A 70 -27.90 -19.36 15.75
CA ILE A 70 -27.50 -18.92 17.09
C ILE A 70 -27.99 -17.48 17.29
N THR A 71 -29.12 -17.32 17.97
CA THR A 71 -29.74 -16.01 18.22
C THR A 71 -29.09 -15.25 19.38
N ALA A 72 -29.30 -13.94 19.44
CA ALA A 72 -28.69 -13.07 20.45
C ALA A 72 -29.31 -13.20 21.85
N GLU A 73 -30.60 -13.56 21.96
CA GLU A 73 -31.37 -13.42 23.22
C GLU A 73 -32.11 -14.70 23.65
N ASN A 74 -32.29 -15.69 22.76
CA ASN A 74 -32.98 -16.93 23.13
C ASN A 74 -32.01 -18.01 23.59
N ASP A 75 -32.56 -19.04 24.24
CA ASP A 75 -31.84 -20.26 24.54
C ASP A 75 -31.50 -21.00 23.22
N VAL A 76 -30.26 -21.44 23.09
CA VAL A 76 -29.74 -22.07 21.87
C VAL A 76 -29.25 -23.45 22.23
N ASP A 77 -29.52 -24.41 21.35
CA ASP A 77 -29.07 -25.79 21.51
C ASP A 77 -27.53 -25.87 21.65
N GLU A 78 -27.06 -26.50 22.73
CA GLU A 78 -25.63 -26.68 23.03
C GLU A 78 -24.93 -27.48 21.91
N ASP A 79 -25.62 -28.44 21.30
CA ASP A 79 -25.09 -29.24 20.19
C ASP A 79 -24.84 -28.38 18.93
N LEU A 80 -25.62 -27.32 18.73
CA LEU A 80 -25.44 -26.38 17.62
C LEU A 80 -24.22 -25.49 17.85
N ILE A 81 -24.02 -25.02 19.08
CA ILE A 81 -22.84 -24.23 19.47
C ILE A 81 -21.58 -25.07 19.26
N LEU A 82 -21.55 -26.29 19.80
CA LEU A 82 -20.42 -27.20 19.66
C LEU A 82 -20.12 -27.56 18.20
N TYR A 83 -21.15 -27.73 17.37
CA TYR A 83 -20.98 -27.92 15.93
C TYR A 83 -20.30 -26.71 15.26
N CYS A 84 -20.70 -25.49 15.62
CA CYS A 84 -20.13 -24.26 15.06
C CYS A 84 -18.68 -24.04 15.52
N GLU A 85 -18.35 -24.38 16.76
CA GLU A 85 -16.97 -24.37 17.26
C GLU A 85 -16.08 -25.31 16.44
N ARG A 86 -16.48 -26.58 16.29
CA ARG A 86 -15.73 -27.57 15.50
C ARG A 86 -15.64 -27.20 14.03
N PHE A 87 -16.67 -26.54 13.49
CA PHE A 87 -16.64 -26.04 12.13
C PHE A 87 -15.63 -24.89 11.96
N LEU A 88 -15.59 -23.92 12.88
CA LEU A 88 -14.59 -22.85 12.84
C LEU A 88 -13.17 -23.39 13.02
N GLU A 89 -12.95 -24.35 13.93
CA GLU A 89 -11.68 -25.05 14.09
C GLU A 89 -11.23 -25.72 12.78
N PHE A 90 -12.15 -26.41 12.10
CA PHE A 90 -11.89 -27.00 10.80
C PHE A 90 -11.49 -25.95 9.73
N LEU A 91 -12.15 -24.78 9.71
CA LEU A 91 -11.77 -23.70 8.79
C LEU A 91 -10.38 -23.12 9.12
N ILE A 92 -10.06 -22.98 10.40
CA ILE A 92 -8.75 -22.51 10.86
C ILE A 92 -7.66 -23.48 10.41
N ASP A 93 -7.84 -24.78 10.60
CA ASP A 93 -6.84 -25.78 10.21
C ASP A 93 -6.60 -25.80 8.69
N LEU A 94 -7.65 -25.56 7.89
CA LEU A 94 -7.51 -25.39 6.43
C LEU A 94 -6.73 -24.13 6.04
N GLU A 95 -6.89 -23.03 6.78
CA GLU A 95 -6.23 -21.75 6.50
C GLU A 95 -4.80 -21.65 7.07
N ALA A 96 -4.53 -22.36 8.16
CA ALA A 96 -3.26 -22.29 8.90
C ALA A 96 -2.11 -23.04 8.20
N GLN A 97 -2.42 -23.94 7.27
CA GLN A 97 -1.42 -24.75 6.56
C GLN A 97 -1.37 -24.36 5.09
N LEU A 98 -0.17 -24.04 4.59
CA LEU A 98 0.01 -23.58 3.20
C LEU A 98 -0.57 -24.54 2.13
N PRO A 99 -0.43 -25.88 2.22
CA PRO A 99 -0.94 -26.78 1.19
C PRO A 99 -2.46 -26.74 0.99
N THR A 100 -3.21 -26.50 2.06
CA THR A 100 -4.68 -26.40 2.04
C THR A 100 -5.13 -24.96 1.77
N ARG A 101 -4.47 -23.98 2.40
CA ARG A 101 -4.70 -22.54 2.21
C ARG A 101 -4.61 -22.11 0.75
N ARG A 102 -3.64 -22.64 0.01
CA ARG A 102 -3.32 -22.28 -1.38
C ARG A 102 -4.54 -22.13 -2.31
N PHE A 103 -5.53 -22.99 -2.13
CA PHE A 103 -6.78 -22.92 -2.89
C PHE A 103 -7.96 -22.49 -2.02
N PHE A 104 -7.91 -22.77 -0.72
CA PHE A 104 -9.02 -22.52 0.19
C PHE A 104 -9.20 -21.04 0.53
N ASN A 105 -8.13 -20.26 0.67
CA ASN A 105 -8.22 -18.84 1.05
C ASN A 105 -9.01 -18.02 0.04
N THR A 106 -8.79 -18.25 -1.26
CA THR A 106 -9.58 -17.62 -2.33
C THR A 106 -11.07 -17.96 -2.20
N LEU A 107 -11.39 -19.20 -1.82
CA LEU A 107 -12.76 -19.66 -1.66
C LEU A 107 -13.43 -19.04 -0.43
N LEU A 108 -12.71 -19.00 0.69
CA LEU A 108 -13.14 -18.40 1.95
C LEU A 108 -13.48 -16.92 1.77
N ASN A 109 -12.60 -16.19 1.06
CA ASN A 109 -12.77 -14.77 0.75
C ASN A 109 -13.93 -14.54 -0.23
N ASP A 110 -14.11 -15.38 -1.25
CA ASP A 110 -15.20 -15.22 -2.21
C ASP A 110 -16.58 -15.38 -1.55
N HIS A 111 -16.71 -16.34 -0.64
CA HIS A 111 -17.95 -16.57 0.13
C HIS A 111 -18.19 -15.56 1.25
N GLN A 112 -17.25 -14.65 1.50
CA GLN A 112 -17.33 -13.65 2.57
C GLN A 112 -17.57 -14.29 3.95
N THR A 113 -17.09 -15.51 4.18
CA THR A 113 -17.40 -16.32 5.37
C THR A 113 -17.09 -15.56 6.66
N VAL A 114 -15.90 -14.95 6.75
CA VAL A 114 -15.47 -14.19 7.93
C VAL A 114 -16.39 -12.98 8.17
N VAL A 115 -16.69 -12.21 7.13
CA VAL A 115 -17.58 -11.04 7.22
C VAL A 115 -18.99 -11.46 7.66
N LEU A 116 -19.54 -12.51 7.05
CA LEU A 116 -20.86 -13.02 7.40
C LEU A 116 -20.92 -13.52 8.85
N CYS A 117 -19.85 -14.16 9.36
CA CYS A 117 -19.78 -14.56 10.76
C CYS A 117 -19.72 -13.35 11.71
N HIS A 118 -19.01 -12.27 11.36
CA HIS A 118 -19.00 -11.04 12.17
C HIS A 118 -20.34 -10.30 12.18
N LEU A 119 -21.18 -10.50 11.16
CA LEU A 119 -22.53 -9.94 11.10
C LEU A 119 -23.59 -10.85 11.75
N ALA A 120 -23.22 -12.06 12.16
CA ALA A 120 -24.16 -13.01 12.69
C ALA A 120 -24.64 -12.61 14.10
N PRO A 121 -25.89 -12.98 14.49
CA PRO A 121 -26.48 -12.53 15.76
C PRO A 121 -25.70 -12.95 17.01
N PHE A 122 -24.98 -14.08 16.97
CA PHE A 122 -24.19 -14.59 18.10
C PHE A 122 -23.06 -13.64 18.54
N ILE A 123 -22.63 -12.71 17.67
CA ILE A 123 -21.60 -11.71 18.03
C ILE A 123 -22.11 -10.78 19.13
N CYS A 124 -23.39 -10.40 19.07
CA CYS A 124 -24.02 -9.51 20.05
C CYS A 124 -24.50 -10.24 21.32
N ARG A 125 -24.52 -11.57 21.31
CA ARG A 125 -24.91 -12.41 22.45
C ARG A 125 -23.95 -12.17 23.63
N LYS A 126 -24.48 -12.10 24.87
CA LYS A 126 -23.70 -11.75 26.08
C LYS A 126 -23.34 -12.96 26.95
N GLU A 127 -24.03 -14.06 26.72
CA GLU A 127 -23.78 -15.35 27.34
C GLU A 127 -22.39 -15.86 26.98
N LYS A 128 -21.75 -16.55 27.92
CA LYS A 128 -20.38 -17.04 27.79
C LYS A 128 -20.26 -18.32 26.94
N ASP A 129 -21.39 -18.92 26.59
CA ASP A 129 -21.48 -20.13 25.76
C ASP A 129 -20.90 -19.92 24.35
N VAL A 130 -20.85 -18.67 23.86
CA VAL A 130 -20.30 -18.33 22.55
C VAL A 130 -18.91 -17.67 22.59
N ASP A 131 -18.30 -17.52 23.77
CA ASP A 131 -17.00 -16.84 23.91
C ASP A 131 -15.90 -17.57 23.10
N LEU A 132 -15.92 -18.91 23.09
CA LEU A 132 -14.98 -19.71 22.29
C LEU A 132 -15.19 -19.49 20.79
N ILE A 133 -16.44 -19.50 20.30
CA ILE A 133 -16.75 -19.23 18.89
C ILE A 133 -16.21 -17.85 18.47
N LYS A 134 -16.37 -16.83 19.32
CA LYS A 134 -15.84 -15.48 19.05
C LYS A 134 -14.31 -15.49 18.94
N GLN A 135 -13.62 -16.17 19.86
CA GLN A 135 -12.15 -16.32 19.81
C GLN A 135 -11.68 -17.07 18.56
N LEU A 136 -12.37 -18.14 18.19
CA LEU A 136 -12.08 -18.89 16.96
C LEU A 136 -12.32 -18.03 15.71
N LEU A 137 -13.37 -17.21 15.69
CA LEU A 137 -13.63 -16.30 14.57
C LEU A 137 -12.51 -15.28 14.40
N GLU A 138 -12.01 -14.66 15.47
CA GLU A 138 -10.87 -13.75 15.40
C GLU A 138 -9.60 -14.45 14.91
N THR A 139 -9.40 -15.70 15.32
CA THR A 139 -8.28 -16.54 14.86
C THR A 139 -8.39 -16.84 13.36
N LEU A 140 -9.58 -17.19 12.88
CA LEU A 140 -9.85 -17.39 11.47
C LEU A 140 -9.66 -16.09 10.66
N ALA A 141 -10.11 -14.95 11.19
CA ALA A 141 -9.94 -13.64 10.56
C ALA A 141 -8.46 -13.25 10.43
N PHE A 142 -7.65 -13.57 11.44
CA PHE A 142 -6.20 -13.39 11.39
C PHE A 142 -5.57 -14.23 10.27
N TYR A 143 -5.86 -15.53 10.21
CA TYR A 143 -5.32 -16.38 9.15
C TYR A 143 -5.81 -15.97 7.76
N ALA A 144 -7.09 -15.66 7.57
CA ALA A 144 -7.62 -15.23 6.27
C ALA A 144 -6.92 -13.99 5.69
N LYS A 145 -6.45 -13.08 6.57
CA LYS A 145 -5.71 -11.86 6.19
C LYS A 145 -4.19 -11.96 6.38
N PHE A 146 -3.67 -13.15 6.69
CA PHE A 146 -2.25 -13.35 6.94
C PHE A 146 -1.43 -12.98 5.70
N GLU A 147 -0.37 -12.20 5.91
CA GLU A 147 0.39 -11.50 4.87
C GLU A 147 1.41 -12.43 4.21
N ILE A 148 0.90 -13.48 3.53
CA ILE A 148 1.68 -14.50 2.83
C ILE A 148 1.15 -14.67 1.40
N ASN A 149 2.04 -14.95 0.46
CA ASN A 149 1.64 -15.33 -0.89
C ASN A 149 1.19 -16.80 -0.90
N ASP A 150 -0.08 -17.03 -1.21
CA ASP A 150 -0.69 -18.38 -1.19
C ASP A 150 -0.06 -19.36 -2.20
N GLN A 151 0.58 -18.88 -3.26
CA GLN A 151 1.19 -19.72 -4.29
C GLN A 151 2.67 -20.02 -4.01
N THR A 152 3.44 -19.02 -3.58
CA THR A 152 4.88 -19.17 -3.32
C THR A 152 5.19 -19.57 -1.88
N GLY A 153 4.29 -19.29 -0.94
CA GLY A 153 4.52 -19.48 0.49
C GLY A 153 5.47 -18.47 1.11
N LEU A 154 5.86 -17.43 0.37
CA LEU A 154 6.73 -16.37 0.88
C LEU A 154 5.89 -15.29 1.57
N ALA A 155 6.42 -14.75 2.67
CA ALA A 155 5.83 -13.59 3.32
C ALA A 155 5.77 -12.41 2.32
N LEU A 156 4.67 -11.66 2.35
CA LEU A 156 4.52 -10.47 1.54
C LEU A 156 5.39 -9.34 2.13
N THR A 157 6.08 -8.62 1.26
CA THR A 157 6.80 -7.42 1.68
C THR A 157 5.83 -6.26 1.91
N ASP A 158 6.25 -5.24 2.65
CA ASP A 158 5.46 -4.01 2.80
C ASP A 158 5.08 -3.37 1.47
N LEU A 159 5.95 -3.50 0.47
CA LEU A 159 5.67 -3.05 -0.88
C LEU A 159 4.54 -3.85 -1.52
N ASP A 160 4.62 -5.18 -1.51
CA ASP A 160 3.61 -6.07 -2.09
C ASP A 160 2.23 -5.84 -1.47
N MET A 161 2.20 -5.72 -0.14
CA MET A 161 0.97 -5.46 0.61
C MET A 161 0.34 -4.14 0.24
N THR A 162 1.17 -3.10 0.15
CA THR A 162 0.67 -1.78 -0.22
C THR A 162 0.19 -1.80 -1.67
N GLU A 163 0.88 -2.48 -2.60
CA GLU A 163 0.48 -2.56 -4.01
C GLU A 163 -0.86 -3.30 -4.18
N GLN A 164 -1.04 -4.43 -3.47
CA GLN A 164 -2.30 -5.16 -3.46
C GLN A 164 -3.46 -4.31 -2.94
N ARG A 165 -3.26 -3.57 -1.83
CA ARG A 165 -4.28 -2.68 -1.25
C ARG A 165 -4.61 -1.52 -2.18
N SER A 166 -3.58 -0.88 -2.75
CA SER A 166 -3.74 0.20 -3.73
C SER A 166 -4.55 -0.26 -4.94
N ALA A 167 -4.25 -1.44 -5.49
CA ALA A 167 -4.95 -1.99 -6.64
C ALA A 167 -6.45 -2.24 -6.36
N GLN A 168 -6.78 -2.78 -5.17
CA GLN A 168 -8.18 -2.98 -4.77
C GLN A 168 -8.93 -1.66 -4.62
N LEU A 169 -8.29 -0.64 -4.03
CA LEU A 169 -8.90 0.68 -3.86
C LEU A 169 -9.14 1.36 -5.20
N ILE A 170 -8.17 1.32 -6.11
CA ILE A 170 -8.30 1.87 -7.47
C ILE A 170 -9.44 1.16 -8.21
N GLN A 171 -9.54 -0.16 -8.09
CA GLN A 171 -10.63 -0.91 -8.70
C GLN A 171 -12.00 -0.46 -8.15
N LEU A 172 -12.09 -0.23 -6.85
CA LEU A 172 -13.30 0.32 -6.22
C LEU A 172 -13.59 1.73 -6.73
N GLN A 173 -12.61 2.62 -6.78
CA GLN A 173 -12.75 3.98 -7.30
C GLN A 173 -13.27 3.98 -8.74
N HIS A 174 -12.76 3.09 -9.60
CA HIS A 174 -13.27 2.91 -10.96
C HIS A 174 -14.74 2.48 -10.98
N ILE A 175 -15.14 1.52 -10.15
CA ILE A 175 -16.54 1.06 -10.08
C ILE A 175 -17.45 2.19 -9.58
N VAL A 176 -17.02 2.93 -8.55
CA VAL A 176 -17.77 4.06 -7.99
C VAL A 176 -17.89 5.17 -9.04
N PHE A 177 -16.82 5.50 -9.78
CA PHE A 177 -16.87 6.49 -10.85
C PHE A 177 -17.84 6.09 -11.97
N GLN A 178 -17.83 4.82 -12.38
CA GLN A 178 -18.67 4.35 -13.47
C GLN A 178 -20.15 4.25 -13.08
N LYS A 179 -20.46 3.78 -11.86
CA LYS A 179 -21.83 3.41 -11.47
C LYS A 179 -22.46 4.31 -10.42
N TYR A 180 -21.65 4.97 -9.58
CA TYR A 180 -22.11 5.66 -8.36
C TYR A 180 -21.57 7.09 -8.22
N LYS A 181 -21.12 7.72 -9.32
CA LYS A 181 -20.56 9.08 -9.34
C LYS A 181 -21.44 10.13 -8.67
N ASN A 182 -22.76 9.98 -8.79
CA ASN A 182 -23.71 10.93 -8.21
C ASN A 182 -23.88 10.76 -6.70
N THR A 183 -23.61 9.56 -6.16
CA THR A 183 -23.73 9.24 -4.73
C THR A 183 -22.44 9.56 -3.98
N PHE A 184 -21.29 9.30 -4.62
CA PHE A 184 -19.96 9.55 -4.06
C PHE A 184 -19.11 10.32 -5.06
N PRO A 185 -19.30 11.65 -5.18
CA PRO A 185 -18.59 12.46 -6.19
C PRO A 185 -17.10 12.60 -5.88
N ASP A 186 -16.73 12.65 -4.59
CA ASP A 186 -15.36 12.94 -4.17
C ASP A 186 -14.49 11.68 -4.06
N PHE A 187 -15.09 10.52 -3.78
CA PHE A 187 -14.35 9.27 -3.53
C PHE A 187 -13.50 8.77 -4.72
N PRO A 188 -13.98 8.81 -5.98
CA PRO A 188 -13.18 8.37 -7.13
C PRO A 188 -11.98 9.25 -7.45
N LEU A 189 -11.99 10.50 -6.98
CA LEU A 189 -10.95 11.50 -7.27
C LEU A 189 -10.06 11.74 -6.06
N ALA A 190 -10.46 11.28 -4.87
CA ALA A 190 -9.66 11.36 -3.65
C ALA A 190 -8.33 10.62 -3.82
N ASN A 191 -7.27 11.20 -3.25
CA ASN A 191 -6.00 10.50 -3.16
C ASN A 191 -6.17 9.20 -2.33
N LEU A 192 -5.28 8.23 -2.48
CA LEU A 192 -5.43 6.93 -1.81
C LEU A 192 -5.60 7.07 -0.28
N VAL A 193 -4.95 8.07 0.32
CA VAL A 193 -4.97 8.32 1.77
C VAL A 193 -6.32 8.88 2.23
N GLU A 194 -6.88 9.84 1.50
CA GLU A 194 -8.19 10.45 1.71
C GLU A 194 -9.32 9.48 1.35
N ALA A 195 -9.14 8.60 0.36
CA ALA A 195 -10.08 7.52 0.06
C ALA A 195 -10.14 6.50 1.21
N ILE A 196 -9.00 6.19 1.86
CA ILE A 196 -8.98 5.38 3.09
C ILE A 196 -9.69 6.13 4.23
N HIS A 197 -9.40 7.42 4.45
CA HIS A 197 -10.03 8.23 5.50
C HIS A 197 -11.54 8.46 5.29
N SER A 198 -11.99 8.70 4.07
CA SER A 198 -13.41 8.86 3.74
C SER A 198 -14.18 7.54 3.86
N GLY A 199 -13.52 6.41 3.61
CA GLY A 199 -14.02 5.07 3.92
C GLY A 199 -14.16 4.76 5.42
N MET A 200 -13.51 5.53 6.31
CA MET A 200 -13.64 5.33 7.76
C MET A 200 -15.02 5.70 8.30
N ASN A 201 -15.81 6.49 7.56
CA ASN A 201 -17.09 6.97 8.09
C ASN A 201 -18.21 5.93 8.03
N HIS A 202 -18.17 4.88 7.20
CA HIS A 202 -19.21 3.85 7.16
C HIS A 202 -18.64 2.51 6.67
N GLY A 203 -18.52 1.50 7.54
CA GLY A 203 -18.39 0.05 7.22
C GLY A 203 -17.18 -0.45 6.40
N LEU A 204 -16.53 0.40 5.60
CA LEU A 204 -15.46 0.07 4.66
C LEU A 204 -14.11 -0.18 5.35
N THR A 205 -13.94 0.28 6.59
CA THR A 205 -12.74 0.02 7.42
C THR A 205 -12.49 -1.47 7.64
N MET A 206 -13.54 -2.30 7.65
CA MET A 206 -13.44 -3.76 7.77
C MET A 206 -12.78 -4.42 6.54
N VAL A 207 -12.88 -3.77 5.38
CA VAL A 207 -12.40 -4.27 4.08
C VAL A 207 -10.98 -3.75 3.79
N VAL A 208 -10.70 -2.48 4.09
CA VAL A 208 -9.45 -1.79 3.70
C VAL A 208 -8.42 -1.72 4.84
N GLY A 209 -8.84 -1.85 6.10
CA GLY A 209 -7.97 -1.71 7.29
C GLY A 209 -7.66 -0.24 7.64
N PRO A 210 -7.14 0.03 8.85
CA PRO A 210 -6.76 1.39 9.27
C PRO A 210 -5.57 1.92 8.45
N PRO A 211 -5.46 3.24 8.20
CA PRO A 211 -4.32 3.84 7.51
C PRO A 211 -3.05 3.57 8.33
N ARG A 212 -2.00 3.07 7.68
CA ARG A 212 -0.66 2.95 8.29
C ARG A 212 -0.12 4.36 8.59
N SER A 213 0.58 4.53 9.71
CA SER A 213 1.10 5.83 10.18
C SER A 213 2.01 6.54 9.17
N GLU A 214 2.62 5.78 8.26
CA GLU A 214 3.50 6.27 7.18
C GLU A 214 2.80 7.20 6.18
N PHE A 215 1.47 7.13 6.06
CA PHE A 215 0.66 8.01 5.21
C PHE A 215 0.26 9.32 5.88
N LEU A 216 0.50 9.46 7.19
CA LEU A 216 0.23 10.68 7.96
C LEU A 216 1.45 11.62 8.03
N GLN A 217 2.63 11.12 7.64
CA GLN A 217 3.87 11.88 7.62
C GLN A 217 4.00 12.71 6.34
N ALA A 218 4.48 13.94 6.50
CA ALA A 218 4.76 14.84 5.39
C ALA A 218 5.99 14.39 4.58
N ASN A 219 6.16 14.99 3.40
CA ASN A 219 7.37 14.82 2.60
C ASN A 219 8.48 15.71 3.15
N ALA A 220 9.60 15.12 3.57
CA ALA A 220 10.73 15.86 4.11
C ALA A 220 11.25 16.90 3.11
N GLY A 221 11.41 18.15 3.57
CA GLY A 221 11.90 19.24 2.74
C GLY A 221 10.85 19.88 1.83
N MET A 222 9.62 19.35 1.80
CA MET A 222 8.50 19.85 1.00
C MET A 222 7.34 20.26 1.90
N THR A 223 6.74 21.43 1.67
CA THR A 223 5.66 21.95 2.53
C THR A 223 4.38 21.14 2.37
N TYR A 224 4.04 20.81 1.13
CA TYR A 224 2.81 20.13 0.74
C TYR A 224 3.11 18.73 0.20
N ASP A 225 2.18 17.80 0.37
CA ASP A 225 2.24 16.46 -0.23
C ASP A 225 1.98 16.49 -1.75
N TYR A 226 1.15 17.42 -2.21
CA TYR A 226 0.98 17.71 -3.62
C TYR A 226 0.93 19.21 -3.89
N GLN A 227 1.45 19.63 -5.03
CA GLN A 227 1.41 21.02 -5.45
C GLN A 227 1.43 21.12 -6.98
N PHE A 228 0.67 22.07 -7.52
CA PHE A 228 0.85 22.52 -8.89
C PHE A 228 1.77 23.75 -8.86
N ILE A 229 2.81 23.75 -9.69
CA ILE A 229 3.79 24.83 -9.77
C ILE A 229 3.60 25.52 -11.12
N ASP A 230 3.19 26.79 -11.08
CA ASP A 230 3.07 27.62 -12.28
C ASP A 230 4.47 28.01 -12.78
N VAL A 231 4.84 27.49 -13.94
CA VAL A 231 6.09 27.85 -14.60
C VAL A 231 5.77 28.90 -15.66
N GLY A 232 6.11 30.14 -15.34
CA GLY A 232 6.02 31.26 -16.27
C GLY A 232 7.00 31.14 -17.45
N PRO A 233 6.87 32.00 -18.47
CA PRO A 233 7.81 32.02 -19.58
C PRO A 233 9.22 32.36 -19.10
N ASP A 234 10.18 31.47 -19.38
CA ASP A 234 11.58 31.63 -19.02
C ASP A 234 12.32 32.40 -20.11
N HIS A 235 13.01 33.48 -19.75
CA HIS A 235 13.62 34.43 -20.70
C HIS A 235 12.70 34.87 -21.88
N GLY A 236 11.38 34.90 -21.66
CA GLY A 236 10.38 35.25 -22.67
C GLY A 236 9.99 34.11 -23.63
N GLN A 237 10.50 32.89 -23.43
CA GLN A 237 10.09 31.68 -24.14
C GLN A 237 9.35 30.71 -23.19
N GLY A 238 8.18 30.23 -23.62
CA GLY A 238 7.44 29.19 -22.91
C GLY A 238 7.65 27.84 -23.59
N GLU A 239 6.57 27.25 -24.07
CA GLU A 239 6.64 26.08 -24.95
C GLU A 239 7.31 26.45 -26.28
N SER A 240 8.27 25.63 -26.69
CA SER A 240 9.04 25.79 -27.92
C SER A 240 8.97 24.50 -28.75
N GLU A 241 9.05 24.66 -30.06
CA GLU A 241 9.01 23.56 -31.03
C GLU A 241 10.23 23.69 -31.96
N PRO A 242 11.44 23.24 -31.54
CA PRO A 242 12.65 23.37 -32.34
C PRO A 242 12.60 22.51 -33.62
N VAL A 243 11.83 21.43 -33.61
CA VAL A 243 11.57 20.54 -34.75
C VAL A 243 10.07 20.30 -34.82
N PRO A 244 9.46 20.21 -36.02
CA PRO A 244 8.02 19.96 -36.13
C PRO A 244 7.57 18.76 -35.31
N TYR A 245 6.49 18.94 -34.53
CA TYR A 245 5.90 17.99 -33.59
C TYR A 245 6.79 17.59 -32.39
N PHE A 246 7.87 18.33 -32.13
CA PHE A 246 8.73 18.14 -30.97
C PHE A 246 8.53 19.31 -30.00
N TYR A 247 7.56 19.18 -29.10
CA TYR A 247 7.26 20.18 -28.08
C TYR A 247 8.19 20.03 -26.88
N GLN A 248 8.75 21.14 -26.43
CA GLN A 248 9.57 21.19 -25.22
C GLN A 248 9.31 22.49 -24.45
N ASN A 249 9.40 22.42 -23.13
CA ASN A 249 9.45 23.60 -22.27
C ASN A 249 10.72 23.52 -21.41
N LEU A 250 11.72 24.35 -21.75
CA LEU A 250 13.02 24.32 -21.09
C LEU A 250 12.91 24.77 -19.62
N GLY A 251 12.12 25.80 -19.34
CA GLY A 251 11.91 26.29 -17.98
C GLY A 251 11.26 25.22 -17.07
N GLU A 252 10.26 24.50 -17.58
CA GLU A 252 9.66 23.38 -16.85
C GLU A 252 10.68 22.25 -16.61
N ALA A 253 11.46 21.90 -17.63
CA ALA A 253 12.46 20.85 -17.53
C ALA A 253 13.58 21.19 -16.53
N GLU A 254 14.10 22.42 -16.57
CA GLU A 254 15.12 22.89 -15.64
C GLU A 254 14.61 22.92 -14.20
N TYR A 255 13.36 23.36 -13.99
CA TYR A 255 12.74 23.32 -12.66
C TYR A 255 12.63 21.89 -12.13
N VAL A 256 12.16 20.96 -12.96
CA VAL A 256 12.06 19.54 -12.60
C VAL A 256 13.42 18.95 -12.24
N VAL A 257 14.46 19.26 -13.01
CA VAL A 257 15.83 18.81 -12.71
C VAL A 257 16.33 19.44 -11.41
N ALA A 258 16.13 20.74 -11.19
CA ALA A 258 16.55 21.41 -9.96
C ALA A 258 15.84 20.85 -8.73
N LEU A 259 14.52 20.62 -8.80
CA LEU A 259 13.77 19.97 -7.71
C LEU A 259 14.24 18.54 -7.47
N SER A 260 14.52 17.79 -8.54
CA SER A 260 15.06 16.43 -8.42
C SER A 260 16.39 16.46 -7.66
N ILE A 261 17.32 17.34 -8.05
CA ILE A 261 18.61 17.49 -7.36
C ILE A 261 18.41 17.93 -5.91
N TYR A 262 17.49 18.85 -5.62
CA TYR A 262 17.18 19.23 -4.23
C TYR A 262 16.72 18.04 -3.40
N LEU A 263 15.76 17.26 -3.89
CA LEU A 263 15.25 16.07 -3.20
C LEU A 263 16.35 15.01 -3.01
N LEU A 264 17.25 14.88 -3.97
CA LEU A 264 18.42 14.01 -3.90
C LEU A 264 19.43 14.43 -2.82
N ASN A 265 19.69 15.74 -2.68
CA ASN A 265 20.57 16.23 -1.61
C ASN A 265 19.91 16.11 -0.22
N ARG A 266 18.58 16.24 -0.15
CA ARG A 266 17.82 16.15 1.10
C ARG A 266 17.51 14.73 1.56
N THR A 267 17.69 13.76 0.67
CA THR A 267 17.37 12.37 0.95
C THR A 267 18.50 11.45 0.54
N PHE A 268 19.01 10.64 1.47
CA PHE A 268 19.92 9.55 1.14
C PHE A 268 19.29 8.63 0.08
N TYR A 269 19.87 8.66 -1.13
CA TYR A 269 19.43 8.00 -2.37
C TYR A 269 19.02 6.53 -2.20
N TYR A 270 19.65 5.83 -1.26
CA TYR A 270 19.47 4.39 -1.09
C TYR A 270 18.16 3.97 -0.41
N HIS A 271 17.44 4.87 0.28
CA HIS A 271 16.19 4.50 0.96
C HIS A 271 14.92 4.99 0.24
N TRP A 272 15.02 6.06 -0.56
CA TRP A 272 13.88 6.60 -1.32
C TRP A 272 13.49 5.70 -2.50
N CYS A 273 14.46 5.12 -3.20
CA CYS A 273 14.22 4.30 -4.39
C CYS A 273 13.53 2.96 -4.10
N GLU A 274 13.76 2.37 -2.91
CA GLU A 274 13.17 1.08 -2.53
C GLU A 274 11.83 1.18 -1.78
N GLN A 275 11.53 2.29 -1.09
CA GLN A 275 10.33 2.35 -0.23
C GLN A 275 9.30 3.46 -0.55
N LYS A 276 9.66 4.57 -1.20
CA LYS A 276 8.69 5.64 -1.50
C LYS A 276 8.83 6.15 -2.93
N ARG A 277 8.05 5.56 -3.84
CA ARG A 277 7.80 6.09 -5.21
C ARG A 277 7.06 7.43 -5.13
N SER A 278 7.78 8.51 -4.80
CA SER A 278 7.37 9.89 -5.11
C SER A 278 7.79 10.17 -6.55
N ALA A 279 6.87 10.66 -7.36
CA ALA A 279 7.08 10.84 -8.80
C ALA A 279 6.92 12.31 -9.17
N ILE A 280 7.94 12.86 -9.83
CA ILE A 280 7.95 14.21 -10.40
C ILE A 280 7.57 14.05 -11.87
N PHE A 281 6.48 14.69 -12.31
CA PHE A 281 5.97 14.51 -13.67
C PHE A 281 5.85 15.84 -14.40
N VAL A 282 6.29 15.84 -15.66
CA VAL A 282 5.87 16.80 -16.69
C VAL A 282 4.61 16.22 -17.34
N MET A 283 3.55 17.02 -17.46
CA MET A 283 2.18 16.54 -17.60
C MET A 283 1.86 15.92 -18.97
N PHE A 284 2.12 14.62 -19.15
CA PHE A 284 1.54 13.82 -20.25
C PHE A 284 0.57 12.77 -19.68
N GLY A 285 -0.74 13.02 -19.81
CA GLY A 285 -1.81 12.09 -19.40
C GLY A 285 -2.20 12.21 -17.92
N LEU A 286 -3.08 13.16 -17.60
CA LEU A 286 -3.47 13.56 -16.24
C LEU A 286 -3.90 12.40 -15.32
N ILE A 287 -4.72 11.46 -15.82
CA ILE A 287 -5.24 10.33 -15.03
C ILE A 287 -4.13 9.37 -14.63
N VAL A 288 -3.19 9.10 -15.54
CA VAL A 288 -2.04 8.24 -15.27
C VAL A 288 -1.11 8.92 -14.26
N VAL A 289 -0.80 10.20 -14.48
CA VAL A 289 0.05 11.02 -13.59
C VAL A 289 -0.49 11.05 -12.15
N MET A 290 -1.79 11.25 -11.95
CA MET A 290 -2.40 11.28 -10.61
C MET A 290 -2.43 9.90 -9.93
N SER A 291 -2.47 8.81 -10.70
CA SER A 291 -2.53 7.44 -10.16
C SER A 291 -1.15 6.83 -9.83
N CYS A 292 -0.06 7.39 -10.37
CA CYS A 292 1.30 6.84 -10.20
C CYS A 292 2.03 7.38 -8.96
N ALA A 293 1.63 8.54 -8.44
CA ALA A 293 2.26 9.20 -7.30
C ALA A 293 1.71 8.65 -5.98
N ARG A 294 2.57 8.07 -5.14
CA ARG A 294 2.15 7.34 -3.93
C ARG A 294 2.16 8.18 -2.65
N PHE A 295 3.15 9.06 -2.51
CA PHE A 295 3.35 9.91 -1.32
C PHE A 295 3.54 11.39 -1.64
N GLY A 296 3.86 11.75 -2.88
CA GLY A 296 3.85 13.14 -3.30
C GLY A 296 3.76 13.35 -4.79
N LEU A 297 3.05 14.41 -5.18
CA LEU A 297 2.75 14.78 -6.56
C LEU A 297 3.06 16.26 -6.80
N TYR A 298 4.12 16.53 -7.55
CA TYR A 298 4.49 17.90 -7.94
C TYR A 298 4.38 18.03 -9.45
N VAL A 299 3.45 18.88 -9.90
CA VAL A 299 3.13 19.08 -11.31
C VAL A 299 3.62 20.44 -11.73
N PHE A 300 4.49 20.48 -12.73
CA PHE A 300 4.96 21.72 -13.35
C PHE A 300 4.18 21.99 -14.63
N GLY A 301 3.76 23.22 -14.83
CA GLY A 301 3.06 23.60 -16.06
C GLY A 301 2.59 25.04 -16.06
N CYS A 302 2.03 25.48 -17.18
CA CYS A 302 1.44 26.82 -17.28
C CYS A 302 -0.01 26.83 -16.78
N ARG A 303 -0.27 27.49 -15.65
CA ARG A 303 -1.60 27.65 -15.02
C ARG A 303 -2.64 28.18 -16.01
N ARG A 304 -2.25 29.11 -16.88
CA ARG A 304 -3.16 29.75 -17.85
C ARG A 304 -3.64 28.78 -18.92
N LEU A 305 -2.85 27.78 -19.29
CA LEU A 305 -3.24 26.78 -20.28
C LEU A 305 -4.25 25.80 -19.67
N PHE A 306 -3.97 25.31 -18.46
CA PHE A 306 -4.79 24.27 -17.85
C PHE A 306 -6.06 24.77 -17.17
N GLY A 307 -6.05 26.00 -16.64
CA GLY A 307 -7.24 26.61 -16.04
C GLY A 307 -8.40 26.86 -17.03
N ASN A 308 -8.08 26.90 -18.33
CA ASN A 308 -9.06 27.09 -19.40
C ASN A 308 -9.60 25.78 -19.99
N CYS A 309 -9.10 24.62 -19.54
CA CYS A 309 -9.58 23.32 -20.00
C CYS A 309 -10.79 22.86 -19.18
N TYR A 310 -11.95 22.77 -19.83
CA TYR A 310 -13.20 22.40 -19.16
C TYR A 310 -13.22 20.95 -18.67
N GLU A 311 -12.56 20.05 -19.39
CA GLU A 311 -12.46 18.63 -19.09
C GLU A 311 -11.63 18.34 -17.83
N LEU A 312 -10.61 19.17 -17.58
CA LEU A 312 -9.67 19.00 -16.46
C LEU A 312 -10.02 19.87 -15.24
N LYS A 313 -11.06 20.69 -15.36
CA LYS A 313 -11.53 21.62 -14.32
C LYS A 313 -11.69 20.99 -12.92
N PRO A 314 -12.35 19.83 -12.71
CA PRO A 314 -12.51 19.27 -11.37
C PRO A 314 -11.18 18.90 -10.69
N VAL A 315 -10.15 18.56 -11.47
CA VAL A 315 -8.82 18.25 -10.94
C VAL A 315 -8.03 19.53 -10.68
N PHE A 316 -8.03 20.45 -11.64
CA PHE A 316 -7.31 21.71 -11.49
C PHE A 316 -7.93 22.62 -10.43
N ASP A 317 -9.24 22.57 -10.19
CA ASP A 317 -9.87 23.29 -9.08
C ASP A 317 -9.30 22.82 -7.72
N GLN A 318 -8.95 21.54 -7.58
CA GLN A 318 -8.29 21.01 -6.38
C GLN A 318 -6.80 21.37 -6.33
N LEU A 319 -6.07 21.20 -7.44
CA LEU A 319 -4.64 21.53 -7.50
C LEU A 319 -4.37 23.03 -7.28
N LEU A 320 -5.24 23.88 -7.82
CA LEU A 320 -5.14 25.34 -7.72
C LEU A 320 -5.75 25.91 -6.44
N ALA A 321 -6.30 25.07 -5.55
CA ALA A 321 -6.69 25.46 -4.20
C ALA A 321 -5.49 25.73 -3.30
N ARG A 322 -4.32 25.19 -3.66
CA ARG A 322 -3.03 25.40 -2.99
C ARG A 322 -2.22 26.49 -3.70
N PRO A 323 -1.20 27.08 -3.02
CA PRO A 323 -0.28 28.01 -3.67
C PRO A 323 0.36 27.41 -4.92
N ASP A 324 0.47 28.20 -5.97
CA ASP A 324 1.05 27.81 -7.26
C ASP A 324 2.56 28.09 -7.37
N LYS A 325 3.15 28.64 -6.31
CA LYS A 325 4.59 28.77 -6.13
C LYS A 325 5.12 27.62 -5.30
N LEU A 326 6.27 27.07 -5.67
CA LEU A 326 6.87 25.94 -4.95
C LEU A 326 7.20 26.34 -3.50
N CYS A 327 6.69 25.58 -2.53
CA CYS A 327 6.91 25.84 -1.10
C CYS A 327 7.82 24.78 -0.47
N LEU A 328 8.99 25.17 0.04
CA LEU A 328 10.03 24.28 0.55
C LEU A 328 10.33 24.48 2.05
N HIS A 329 10.78 23.42 2.71
CA HIS A 329 11.35 23.46 4.06
C HIS A 329 12.85 23.17 4.01
N HIS A 330 13.67 24.21 3.83
CA HIS A 330 15.13 24.06 3.70
C HIS A 330 15.84 23.56 4.96
N SER A 331 15.20 23.56 6.13
CA SER A 331 15.83 23.08 7.37
C SER A 331 15.56 21.59 7.63
N GLU A 332 14.69 20.95 6.84
CA GLU A 332 14.21 19.60 7.10
C GLU A 332 14.97 18.58 6.24
N ALA A 333 15.55 17.56 6.89
CA ALA A 333 16.17 16.41 6.24
C ALA A 333 15.32 15.16 6.44
N TYR A 334 15.49 14.16 5.58
CA TYR A 334 14.82 12.87 5.75
C TYR A 334 15.50 12.04 6.86
N PRO A 335 14.74 11.29 7.70
CA PRO A 335 13.28 11.19 7.77
C PRO A 335 12.64 12.32 8.58
N THR A 336 11.47 12.79 8.15
CA THR A 336 10.69 13.77 8.89
C THR A 336 9.70 13.14 9.87
N GLN A 337 9.48 13.79 11.01
CA GLN A 337 8.42 13.48 11.97
C GLN A 337 7.21 14.41 11.82
N ARG A 338 7.25 15.34 10.87
CA ARG A 338 6.19 16.32 10.63
C ARG A 338 4.96 15.64 10.05
N LEU A 339 3.79 16.05 10.53
CA LEU A 339 2.50 15.60 10.03
C LEU A 339 2.10 16.41 8.79
N LEU A 340 1.32 15.77 7.91
CA LEU A 340 0.97 16.26 6.57
C LEU A 340 0.30 17.65 6.53
N ASN A 341 -0.43 18.02 7.58
CA ASN A 341 -1.19 19.29 7.66
C ASN A 341 -0.43 20.44 8.36
N VAL A 342 0.85 20.26 8.68
CA VAL A 342 1.68 21.28 9.32
C VAL A 342 2.54 21.96 8.26
N HIS A 343 2.24 23.23 7.99
CA HIS A 343 2.86 24.03 6.91
C HIS A 343 3.69 25.22 7.43
N ASP A 344 4.07 25.22 8.71
CA ASP A 344 4.75 26.35 9.37
C ASP A 344 6.22 26.48 8.94
N GLY A 345 6.63 27.65 8.46
CA GLY A 345 8.03 27.95 8.10
C GLY A 345 8.41 27.61 6.65
N ALA A 346 7.42 27.60 5.75
CA ALA A 346 7.62 27.37 4.32
C ALA A 346 8.35 28.56 3.67
N THR A 347 9.28 28.26 2.77
CA THR A 347 9.91 29.25 1.89
C THR A 347 9.32 29.10 0.49
N GLU A 348 8.74 30.17 -0.04
CA GLU A 348 8.20 30.21 -1.40
C GLU A 348 9.32 30.50 -2.40
N MET A 349 9.34 29.78 -3.52
CA MET A 349 10.24 30.01 -4.64
C MET A 349 9.50 30.78 -5.73
N ASP A 350 10.04 31.91 -6.17
CA ASP A 350 9.44 32.75 -7.21
C ASP A 350 9.80 32.27 -8.62
N HIS A 351 11.05 31.80 -8.83
CA HIS A 351 11.58 31.47 -10.16
C HIS A 351 12.51 30.25 -10.17
N VAL A 352 12.71 29.67 -11.37
CA VAL A 352 13.66 28.55 -11.60
C VAL A 352 15.06 28.88 -11.09
N GLU A 353 15.51 30.12 -11.29
CA GLU A 353 16.84 30.59 -10.87
C GLU A 353 17.05 30.50 -9.35
N GLU A 354 16.01 30.81 -8.55
CA GLU A 354 16.09 30.72 -7.09
C GLU A 354 16.27 29.27 -6.66
N MET A 355 15.56 28.35 -7.30
CA MET A 355 15.73 26.93 -7.06
C MET A 355 17.14 26.44 -7.43
N GLY A 356 17.67 26.91 -8.56
CA GLY A 356 19.07 26.67 -8.96
C GLY A 356 20.08 27.17 -7.91
N ASN A 357 19.85 28.35 -7.36
CA ASN A 357 20.69 28.92 -6.30
C ASN A 357 20.63 28.10 -4.99
N VAL A 358 19.45 27.61 -4.61
CA VAL A 358 19.27 26.75 -3.44
C VAL A 358 20.03 25.43 -3.64
N VAL A 359 19.87 24.79 -4.79
CA VAL A 359 20.57 23.55 -5.13
C VAL A 359 22.09 23.76 -5.11
N PHE A 360 22.57 24.84 -5.70
CA PHE A 360 23.98 25.16 -5.74
C PHE A 360 24.58 25.36 -4.33
N LYS A 361 23.87 26.08 -3.45
CA LYS A 361 24.27 26.24 -2.04
C LYS A 361 24.36 24.90 -1.32
N LEU A 362 23.37 24.03 -1.51
CA LEU A 362 23.37 22.70 -0.89
C LEU A 362 24.51 21.82 -1.39
N SER A 363 24.82 21.87 -2.68
CA SER A 363 25.97 21.16 -3.23
C SER A 363 27.31 21.67 -2.65
N GLN A 364 27.45 22.98 -2.41
CA GLN A 364 28.64 23.54 -1.76
C GLN A 364 28.75 23.11 -0.30
N GLU A 365 27.65 23.14 0.44
CA GLU A 365 27.60 22.67 1.84
C GLU A 365 28.02 21.20 1.93
N GLN A 366 27.52 20.35 1.02
CA GLN A 366 27.86 18.93 0.99
C GLN A 366 29.34 18.67 0.66
N VAL A 367 29.91 19.38 -0.32
CA VAL A 367 31.34 19.29 -0.63
C VAL A 367 32.20 19.72 0.57
N ASN A 368 31.81 20.78 1.28
CA ASN A 368 32.51 21.21 2.48
C ASN A 368 32.41 20.17 3.61
N GLU A 369 31.25 19.56 3.83
CA GLU A 369 31.11 18.48 4.81
C GLU A 369 31.98 17.28 4.48
N ASP A 370 32.07 16.89 3.21
CA ASP A 370 32.90 15.76 2.78
C ASP A 370 34.40 16.05 2.93
N LEU A 371 34.82 17.28 2.63
CA LEU A 371 36.20 17.74 2.90
C LEU A 371 36.53 17.70 4.39
N VAL A 372 35.61 18.15 5.26
CA VAL A 372 35.80 18.10 6.72
C VAL A 372 35.87 16.65 7.21
N LYS A 373 35.02 15.74 6.70
CA LYS A 373 35.07 14.31 7.04
C LYS A 373 36.39 13.65 6.62
N GLN A 374 36.91 14.01 5.44
CA GLN A 374 38.21 13.54 4.97
C GLN A 374 39.35 14.04 5.87
N GLN A 375 39.35 15.32 6.25
CA GLN A 375 40.35 15.87 7.17
C GLN A 375 40.33 15.17 8.53
N ILE A 376 39.15 14.89 9.08
CA ILE A 376 39.01 14.15 10.36
C ILE A 376 39.53 12.71 10.20
N GLN A 377 39.26 12.05 9.08
CA GLN A 377 39.78 10.70 8.81
C GLN A 377 41.31 10.69 8.70
N ASP A 378 41.88 11.64 7.96
CA ASP A 378 43.32 11.77 7.78
C ASP A 378 44.03 12.07 9.11
N GLU A 379 43.50 12.99 9.93
CA GLU A 379 44.04 13.28 11.27
C GLU A 379 43.94 12.07 12.21
N THR A 380 42.84 11.31 12.14
CA THR A 380 42.67 10.09 12.95
C THR A 380 43.67 9.01 12.52
N GLN A 381 43.94 8.92 11.23
CA GLN A 381 44.87 7.95 10.66
C GLN A 381 46.32 8.32 11.00
N GLU A 382 46.71 9.59 10.90
CA GLU A 382 48.04 10.09 11.33
C GLU A 382 48.29 9.89 12.82
N GLN A 383 47.30 10.16 13.69
CA GLN A 383 47.42 9.89 15.13
C GLN A 383 47.56 8.39 15.44
N SER A 384 46.94 7.53 14.64
CA SER A 384 47.05 6.07 14.78
C SER A 384 48.44 5.56 14.37
N ASP A 385 49.01 6.11 13.30
CA ASP A 385 50.34 5.77 12.79
C ASP A 385 51.45 6.26 13.74
N GLN A 386 51.32 7.48 14.30
CA GLN A 386 52.25 7.99 15.32
C GLN A 386 52.21 7.17 16.62
N ARG A 387 51.04 6.66 17.04
CA ARG A 387 50.93 5.73 18.17
C ARG A 387 51.57 4.38 17.89
N TYR A 388 51.49 3.89 16.65
CA TYR A 388 52.12 2.65 16.24
C TYR A 388 53.65 2.77 16.21
N ASP A 389 54.18 3.86 15.66
CA ASP A 389 55.62 4.09 15.59
C ASP A 389 56.23 4.30 16.99
N GLY A 390 55.57 5.08 17.85
CA GLY A 390 56.00 5.26 19.25
C GLY A 390 56.00 3.98 20.09
N ARG A 391 55.13 3.00 19.79
CA ARG A 391 55.18 1.66 20.40
C ARG A 391 56.35 0.84 19.87
N ARG A 392 56.66 0.94 18.57
CA ARG A 392 57.75 0.21 17.93
C ARG A 392 59.12 0.67 18.45
N SER A 393 59.31 1.99 18.63
CA SER A 393 60.56 2.53 19.20
C SER A 393 60.78 2.12 20.65
N ARG A 394 59.72 1.95 21.46
CA ARG A 394 59.83 1.44 22.84
C ARG A 394 60.19 -0.04 22.94
N ILE A 395 59.80 -0.84 21.96
CA ILE A 395 60.10 -2.29 21.94
C ILE A 395 61.57 -2.55 21.53
N GLN A 396 62.22 -1.63 20.81
CA GLN A 396 63.63 -1.74 20.42
C GLN A 396 64.63 -1.23 21.49
N GLN A 397 64.15 -0.67 22.61
CA GLN A 397 64.99 -0.18 23.70
C GLN A 397 65.06 -1.14 24.91
N TYR A 398 64.45 -2.31 24.82
CA TYR A 398 64.58 -3.44 25.75
C TYR A 398 65.15 -4.63 24.99
#